data_AF-A0A6F7WCL2-F1
#
_entry.id   AF-A0A6F7WCL2-F1
#
_cell.length_a   1.000
_cell.length_b   1.000
_cell.length_c   1.000
_cell.angle_alpha   90.00
_cell.angle_beta   90.00
_cell.angle_gamma   90.00
#
_symmetry.space_group_name_H-M   'P 1'
#
loop_
_entity.id
_entity.type
_entity.pdbx_description
1 polymer ?
#
loop_
_entity_poly.entity_id
_entity_poly.type
_entity_poly.pdbx_seq_one_letter_code
_entity_poly.pdbx_strand_id
1 'polypeptide(L)' 'MHLDTVGLHGLPTAVRRRVLRRAAIAAGAPAGSLFARHIEEVDRLITGWRGQRAINLPGRVEVRREGGRLVIRQG' A
#
# COMPACT_ATOMS: atom_id res chain seq x y z
N MET A 1 -3.09 7.58 7.17
CA MET A 1 -2.63 8.18 5.90
C MET A 1 -3.51 7.72 4.75
N HIS A 2 -3.70 8.52 3.70
CA HIS A 2 -4.40 8.07 2.48
C HIS A 2 -3.64 8.52 1.22
N LEU A 3 -3.73 7.74 0.15
CA LEU A 3 -3.13 8.02 -1.15
C LEU A 3 -4.19 7.86 -2.25
N ASP A 4 -4.10 8.65 -3.32
CA ASP A 4 -4.99 8.50 -4.48
C ASP A 4 -4.58 7.29 -5.32
N THR A 5 -5.51 6.35 -5.54
CA THR A 5 -5.22 5.15 -6.36
C THR A 5 -5.12 5.48 -7.83
N VAL A 6 -5.84 6.50 -8.34
CA VAL A 6 -5.80 6.87 -9.76
C VAL A 6 -4.44 7.47 -10.10
N GLY A 7 -3.98 8.46 -9.32
CA GLY A 7 -2.64 9.01 -9.47
C GLY A 7 -1.53 7.96 -9.35
N LEU A 8 -1.65 7.02 -8.40
CA LEU A 8 -0.68 5.92 -8.28
C LEU A 8 -0.72 4.96 -9.48
N HIS A 9 -1.90 4.67 -10.01
CA HIS A 9 -2.06 3.75 -11.14
C HIS A 9 -1.34 4.26 -12.40
N GLY A 10 -1.32 5.58 -12.62
CA GLY A 10 -0.59 6.21 -13.73
C GLY A 10 0.94 6.20 -13.59
N LEU A 11 1.49 5.89 -12.40
CA LEU A 11 2.93 5.83 -12.20
C LEU A 11 3.54 4.52 -12.73
N PRO A 12 4.80 4.54 -13.20
CA PRO A 12 5.54 3.31 -13.48
C PRO A 12 5.62 2.42 -12.23
N THR A 13 5.58 1.10 -12.42
CA THR A 13 5.56 0.11 -11.33
C THR A 13 6.68 0.32 -10.30
N ALA A 14 7.90 0.63 -10.76
CA ALA A 14 9.04 0.91 -9.87
C ALA A 14 8.80 2.12 -8.96
N VAL A 15 8.20 3.19 -9.51
CA VAL A 15 7.88 4.42 -8.75
C VAL A 15 6.74 4.15 -7.77
N ARG A 16 5.66 3.49 -8.24
CA ARG A 16 4.51 3.13 -7.41
C ARG A 16 4.93 2.30 -6.19
N ARG A 17 5.71 1.24 -6.39
CA ARG A 17 6.26 0.40 -5.31
C ARG A 17 7.12 1.20 -4.33
N ARG A 18 7.91 2.17 -4.82
CA ARG A 18 8.76 3.03 -3.96
C ARG A 18 7.93 4.01 -3.13
N VAL A 19 6.82 4.52 -3.66
CA VAL A 19 5.85 5.34 -2.92
C VAL A 19 5.15 4.50 -1.85
N LEU A 20 4.64 3.32 -2.20
CA LEU A 20 4.00 2.39 -1.29
C LEU A 20 4.91 2.01 -0.11
N ARG A 21 6.17 1.67 -0.40
CA ARG A 21 7.16 1.35 0.63
C ARG A 21 7.38 2.52 1.59
N ARG A 22 7.54 3.73 1.07
CA ARG A 22 7.70 4.93 1.91
C ARG A 22 6.47 5.22 2.75
N ALA A 23 5.28 5.07 2.19
CA ALA A 23 4.02 5.29 2.89
C ALA A 23 3.81 4.27 4.02
N ALA A 24 4.15 3.00 3.80
CA ALA A 24 4.09 1.97 4.83
C ALA A 24 5.06 2.26 5.98
N ILE A 25 6.30 2.65 5.68
CA ILE A 25 7.30 3.03 6.70
C ILE A 25 6.85 4.27 7.47
N ALA A 26 6.34 5.29 6.78
CA ALA A 26 5.82 6.50 7.40
C ALA A 26 4.59 6.22 8.28
N ALA A 27 3.82 5.18 7.95
CA ALA A 27 2.72 4.69 8.77
C ALA A 27 3.17 3.77 9.93
N GLY A 28 4.47 3.55 10.14
CA GLY A 28 4.99 2.79 11.28
C GLY A 28 5.38 1.34 10.98
N ALA A 29 5.36 0.90 9.70
CA ALA A 29 5.85 -0.43 9.35
C ALA A 29 7.39 -0.48 9.52
N PRO A 30 7.94 -1.46 10.27
CA PRO A 30 9.37 -1.60 10.44
C PRO A 30 10.04 -1.94 9.10
N ALA A 31 10.97 -1.09 8.67
CA ALA A 31 11.65 -1.22 7.38
C ALA A 31 12.38 -2.56 7.21
N GLY A 32 12.83 -3.18 8.30
CA GLY A 32 13.49 -4.49 8.30
C GLY A 32 12.55 -5.68 8.09
N SER A 33 11.24 -5.52 8.33
CA SER A 33 10.24 -6.59 8.11
C SER A 33 9.37 -6.35 6.88
N LEU A 34 9.49 -5.16 6.26
CA LEU A 34 8.73 -4.79 5.07
C LEU A 34 9.40 -5.33 3.78
N PHE A 35 9.06 -6.56 3.42
CA PHE A 35 9.54 -7.21 2.20
C PHE A 35 8.84 -6.78 0.91
N ALA A 36 9.50 -7.04 -0.22
CA ALA A 36 8.96 -6.77 -1.56
C ALA A 36 7.58 -7.42 -1.80
N ARG A 37 7.36 -8.66 -1.33
CA ARG A 37 6.06 -9.34 -1.45
C ARG A 37 4.91 -8.50 -0.88
N HIS A 38 5.14 -7.84 0.25
CA HIS A 38 4.09 -7.05 0.90
C HIS A 38 3.73 -5.83 0.06
N ILE A 39 4.74 -5.20 -0.55
CA ILE A 39 4.54 -4.08 -1.47
C ILE A 39 3.83 -4.54 -2.73
N GLU A 40 4.12 -5.74 -3.24
CA GLU A 40 3.43 -6.31 -4.40
C GLU A 40 1.95 -6.60 -4.11
N GLU A 41 1.61 -7.13 -2.94
CA GLU A 41 0.22 -7.32 -2.55
C GLU A 41 -0.52 -5.98 -2.39
N VAL A 42 0.13 -4.96 -1.84
CA VAL A 42 -0.45 -3.61 -1.78
C VAL A 42 -0.59 -3.00 -3.19
N ASP A 43 0.35 -3.26 -4.10
CA ASP A 43 0.29 -2.81 -5.50
C ASP A 43 -0.92 -3.40 -6.23
N ARG A 44 -1.28 -4.66 -5.92
CA ARG A 44 -2.47 -5.33 -6.47
C ARG A 44 -3.78 -4.64 -6.06
N LEU A 45 -3.86 -4.02 -4.89
CA LEU A 45 -5.02 -3.23 -4.49
C LEU A 45 -5.25 -2.03 -5.44
N ILE A 46 -4.20 -1.54 -6.08
CA ILE A 46 -4.25 -0.43 -7.03
C ILE A 46 -4.54 -0.94 -8.43
N THR A 47 -3.74 -1.88 -8.93
CA THR A 47 -3.74 -2.31 -10.34
C THR A 47 -4.77 -3.39 -10.66
N GLY A 48 -5.16 -4.20 -9.68
CA GLY A 48 -5.93 -5.43 -9.88
C GLY A 48 -7.19 -5.52 -9.03
N TRP A 49 -7.77 -4.41 -8.60
CA TRP A 49 -8.90 -4.39 -7.67
C TRP A 49 -10.14 -5.10 -8.22
N ARG A 50 -10.60 -6.13 -7.49
CA ARG A 50 -11.84 -6.88 -7.77
C ARG A 50 -12.66 -7.14 -6.50
N GLY A 51 -12.55 -6.26 -5.50
CA GLY A 51 -13.14 -6.47 -4.17
C GLY A 51 -12.19 -7.13 -3.17
N GLN A 52 -10.88 -6.79 -3.21
CA GLN A 52 -9.92 -7.30 -2.23
C GLN A 52 -10.18 -6.74 -0.83
N ARG A 53 -9.82 -7.52 0.19
CA ARG A 53 -9.85 -7.07 1.59
C ARG A 53 -8.60 -6.28 1.96
N ALA A 54 -8.60 -5.72 3.16
CA ALA A 54 -7.43 -5.08 3.74
C ALA A 54 -6.23 -6.04 3.81
N ILE A 55 -5.04 -5.52 3.52
CA ILE A 55 -3.75 -6.22 3.62
C ILE A 55 -3.07 -5.77 4.91
N ASN A 56 -2.73 -6.74 5.75
CA ASN A 56 -1.94 -6.50 6.94
C ASN A 56 -0.45 -6.52 6.60
N LEU A 57 0.20 -5.40 6.89
CA LEU A 57 1.63 -5.21 6.85
C LEU A 57 2.23 -5.41 8.25
N PRO A 58 3.52 -5.78 8.32
CA PRO A 58 4.24 -5.84 9.60
C PRO A 58 4.20 -4.48 10.31
N GLY A 59 4.25 -4.50 11.65
CA GLY A 59 4.17 -3.30 12.48
C GLY A 59 2.77 -2.80 12.78
N ARG A 60 1.75 -3.68 12.70
CA ARG A 60 0.33 -3.34 12.88
C ARG A 60 -0.18 -2.31 11.88
N VAL A 61 0.41 -2.29 10.69
CA VAL A 61 -0.03 -1.41 9.61
C VAL A 61 -1.02 -2.15 8.74
N GLU A 62 -2.21 -1.59 8.54
CA GLU A 62 -3.25 -2.10 7.68
C GLU A 62 -3.38 -1.21 6.44
N VAL A 63 -3.46 -1.83 5.26
CA VAL A 63 -3.67 -1.13 3.98
C VAL A 63 -4.93 -1.64 3.32
N ARG A 64 -5.88 -0.74 3.05
CA ARG A 64 -7.12 -1.08 2.35
C ARG A 64 -7.44 -0.05 1.28
N ARG A 65 -8.19 -0.44 0.25
CA ARG A 65 -8.72 0.50 -0.74
C ARG A 65 -10.16 0.83 -0.40
N GLU A 66 -10.48 2.12 -0.38
CA GLU A 66 -11.81 2.66 -0.06
C GLU A 66 -12.12 3.83 -0.99
N GLY A 67 -13.22 3.75 -1.76
CA GLY A 67 -13.70 4.86 -2.59
C GLY A 67 -12.66 5.45 -3.57
N GLY A 68 -11.75 4.61 -4.11
CA GLY A 68 -10.67 5.08 -4.99
C GLY A 68 -9.44 5.63 -4.28
N ARG A 69 -9.37 5.52 -2.95
CA ARG A 69 -8.20 5.89 -2.15
C ARG A 69 -7.59 4.67 -1.49
N LEU A 70 -6.27 4.65 -1.37
CA LEU A 70 -5.54 3.67 -0.59
C LEU A 70 -5.38 4.22 0.82
N VAL A 71 -6.08 3.63 1.79
CA VAL A 71 -6.05 4.01 3.19
C VAL A 71 -5.04 3.13 3.92
N ILE A 72 -4.08 3.77 4.57
CA ILE A 72 -3.04 3.12 5.38
C ILE A 72 -3.23 3.56 6.83
N ARG A 73 -3.43 2.62 7.75
CA ARG A 73 -3.62 2.88 9.18
C ARG A 73 -2.64 2.06 9.99
N GLN A 74 -2.18 2.60 11.11
CA GLN A 74 -1.49 1.85 12.15
C GLN A 74 -2.45 1.63 13.30
N GLY A 75 -2.54 0.40 13.81
CA GLY A 75 -3.30 0.03 15.00
C GLY A 75 -2.44 0.00 16.26
#